data_AF-A0A2E6MVB2-F1
#
_entry.id   AF-A0A2E6MVB2-F1
#
_cell.length_a   1.000
_cell.length_b   1.000
_cell.length_c   1.000
_cell.angle_alpha   90.00
_cell.angle_beta   90.00
_cell.angle_gamma   90.00
#
_symmetry.space_group_name_H-M   'P 1'
#
loop_
_entity.id
_entity.type
_entity.pdbx_description
1 polymer ?
#
loop_
_entity_poly.entity_id
_entity_poly.type
_entity_poly.pdbx_seq_one_letter_code
_entity_poly.pdbx_strand_id
1 'polypeptide(L)'
;MALAVTALVMTSLLVTAAVLDPSPAGMGTHEQLGLNPCYFPEKLGIPCPACGMTTSWAHLMNGNVRASAEVNLGGFLLAATSLFCVPWFIVSAIKGHWIFLRMTDGRVLVFLVSWLLVTMADWVIRRLLL
;
A
#
# COMPACT_ATOMS: atom_id res chain seq x y z
N MET A 1 2.25 -11.78 -20.54
CA MET A 1 2.90 -10.44 -20.53
C MET A 1 2.36 -9.54 -19.43
N ALA A 2 1.05 -9.24 -19.38
CA ALA A 2 0.46 -8.36 -18.36
C ALA A 2 0.79 -8.77 -16.90
N LEU A 3 0.63 -10.05 -16.54
CA LEU A 3 0.94 -10.55 -15.19
C LEU A 3 2.40 -10.32 -14.76
N ALA A 4 3.35 -10.50 -15.67
CA ALA A 4 4.76 -10.30 -15.40
C ALA A 4 5.08 -8.83 -15.14
N VAL A 5 4.48 -7.92 -15.93
CA VAL A 5 4.61 -6.47 -15.74
C VAL A 5 4.00 -6.05 -14.41
N THR A 6 2.80 -6.53 -14.08
CA THR A 6 2.15 -6.23 -12.80
C THR A 6 2.99 -6.71 -11.62
N ALA A 7 3.49 -7.96 -11.67
CA ALA A 7 4.37 -8.50 -10.63
C ALA A 7 5.65 -7.68 -10.47
N LEU A 8 6.27 -7.24 -11.58
CA LEU A 8 7.47 -6.42 -11.56
C LEU A 8 7.22 -5.06 -10.89
N VAL A 9 6.11 -4.38 -11.23
CA VAL A 9 5.73 -3.10 -10.62
C VAL A 9 5.46 -3.27 -9.12
N MET A 10 4.71 -4.29 -8.72
CA MET A 10 4.44 -4.53 -7.29
C MET A 10 5.74 -4.84 -6.54
N THR A 11 6.65 -5.61 -7.15
CA THR A 11 7.95 -5.93 -6.56
C THR A 11 8.79 -4.67 -6.38
N SER A 12 8.84 -3.76 -7.37
CA SER A 12 9.63 -2.54 -7.25
C SER A 12 9.11 -1.62 -6.15
N LEU A 13 7.80 -1.56 -5.93
CA LEU A 13 7.19 -0.81 -4.83
C LEU A 13 7.53 -1.44 -3.46
N LEU A 14 7.45 -2.76 -3.32
CA LEU A 14 7.81 -3.46 -2.08
C LEU A 14 9.31 -3.33 -1.76
N VAL A 15 10.17 -3.45 -2.77
CA VAL A 15 11.62 -3.24 -2.61
C VAL A 15 11.91 -1.80 -2.21
N THR A 16 11.28 -0.82 -2.87
CA THR A 16 11.39 0.59 -2.48
C THR A 16 10.98 0.79 -1.02
N ALA A 17 9.84 0.23 -0.59
CA ALA A 17 9.41 0.33 0.79
C ALA A 17 10.38 -0.36 1.79
N ALA A 18 11.03 -1.45 1.40
CA ALA A 18 11.98 -2.19 2.24
C ALA A 18 13.31 -1.47 2.47
N VAL A 19 13.67 -0.51 1.60
CA VAL A 19 14.91 0.27 1.74
C VAL A 19 14.67 1.65 2.37
N LEU A 20 13.41 2.01 2.64
CA LEU A 20 13.05 3.27 3.27
C LEU A 20 12.97 3.09 4.79
N ASP A 21 13.48 4.09 5.52
CA ASP A 21 13.32 4.13 6.96
C ASP A 21 11.96 4.71 7.31
N PRO A 22 11.07 4.00 8.03
CA PRO A 22 9.75 4.51 8.35
C PRO A 22 9.87 5.76 9.24
N SER A 23 9.25 6.87 8.79
CA SER A 23 9.24 8.12 9.54
C SER A 23 8.59 7.95 10.92
N PRO A 24 9.25 8.39 12.02
CA PRO A 24 8.68 8.33 13.37
C PRO A 24 7.45 9.22 13.54
N ALA A 25 7.25 10.20 12.66
CA ALA A 25 6.05 11.05 12.65
C ALA A 25 4.81 10.31 12.08
N GLY A 26 4.94 9.06 11.64
CA GLY A 26 3.85 8.29 11.03
C GLY A 26 3.52 8.71 9.59
N MET A 27 4.20 9.71 9.02
CA MET A 27 4.00 10.18 7.65
C MET A 27 5.28 10.84 7.09
N GLY A 28 5.32 11.05 5.77
CA GLY A 28 6.45 11.72 5.11
C GLY A 28 7.58 10.80 4.66
N THR A 29 7.48 9.47 4.83
CA THR A 29 8.52 8.52 4.37
C THR A 29 8.80 8.63 2.86
N HIS A 30 7.82 9.08 2.07
CA HIS A 30 8.00 9.30 0.63
C HIS A 30 8.95 10.46 0.32
N GLU A 31 9.19 11.38 1.25
CA GLU A 31 10.08 12.53 1.07
C GLU A 31 11.56 12.11 0.95
N GLN A 32 11.92 10.93 1.48
CA GLN A 32 13.24 10.31 1.28
C GLN A 32 13.52 9.96 -0.19
N LEU A 33 12.46 9.85 -1.01
CA LEU A 33 12.57 9.66 -2.46
C LEU A 33 12.78 10.99 -3.22
N GLY A 34 12.98 12.11 -2.51
CA GLY A 34 13.08 13.45 -3.10
C GLY A 34 11.73 14.05 -3.51
N LEU A 35 10.63 13.47 -3.01
CA LEU A 35 9.28 13.97 -3.26
C LEU A 35 8.93 15.10 -2.28
N ASN A 36 8.07 16.01 -2.71
CA ASN A 36 7.61 17.11 -1.85
C ASN A 36 6.74 16.60 -0.69
N PRO A 37 6.66 17.37 0.41
CA PRO A 37 5.68 17.14 1.47
C PRO A 37 4.25 17.04 0.92
N CYS A 38 3.39 16.33 1.63
CA CYS A 38 2.00 16.22 1.21
C CYS A 38 1.29 17.57 1.34
N TYR A 39 0.66 18.01 0.24
CA TYR A 39 -0.04 19.30 0.16
C TYR A 39 -1.10 19.49 1.28
N PHE A 40 -1.85 18.43 1.61
CA PHE A 40 -2.95 18.50 2.57
C PHE A 40 -2.49 18.91 3.98
N PRO A 41 -1.57 18.19 4.63
CA PRO A 41 -1.07 18.61 5.94
C PRO A 41 -0.29 19.92 5.86
N GLU A 42 0.49 20.15 4.78
CA GLU A 42 1.31 21.36 4.64
C GLU A 42 0.46 22.64 4.47
N LYS A 43 -0.59 22.60 3.66
CA LYS A 43 -1.39 23.79 3.30
C LYS A 43 -2.74 23.87 4.01
N LEU A 44 -3.35 22.74 4.31
CA LEU A 44 -4.69 22.66 4.89
C LEU A 44 -4.67 22.25 6.37
N GLY A 45 -3.51 21.87 6.92
CA GLY A 45 -3.37 21.45 8.32
C GLY A 45 -4.10 20.14 8.64
N ILE A 46 -4.53 19.39 7.63
CA ILE A 46 -5.25 18.12 7.79
C ILE A 46 -4.57 17.01 7.00
N PRO A 47 -4.40 15.80 7.55
CA PRO A 47 -3.90 14.67 6.77
C PRO A 47 -4.97 14.22 5.77
N CYS A 48 -4.57 13.90 4.54
CA CYS A 48 -5.45 13.18 3.61
C CYS A 48 -5.51 11.68 3.94
N PRO A 49 -6.45 10.91 3.36
CA PRO A 49 -6.57 9.48 3.66
C PRO A 49 -5.34 8.64 3.32
N ALA A 50 -4.50 9.10 2.39
CA ALA A 50 -3.26 8.44 2.02
C ALA A 50 -2.03 8.88 2.84
N CYS A 51 -2.16 9.90 3.71
CA CYS A 51 -1.06 10.30 4.59
C CYS A 51 -0.64 9.12 5.47
N GLY A 52 0.67 8.86 5.51
CA GLY A 52 1.25 7.72 6.22
C GLY A 52 1.28 6.40 5.44
N MET A 53 0.75 6.33 4.21
CA MET A 53 0.71 5.09 3.45
C MET A 53 2.11 4.52 3.16
N THR A 54 3.06 5.35 2.70
CA THR A 54 4.45 4.89 2.47
C THR A 54 5.18 4.53 3.76
N THR A 55 4.90 5.24 4.86
CA THR A 55 5.40 4.90 6.19
C THR A 55 4.88 3.53 6.65
N SER A 56 3.58 3.26 6.42
CA SER A 56 2.95 1.99 6.72
C SER A 56 3.57 0.83 5.90
N TRP A 57 3.87 1.06 4.61
CA TRP A 57 4.58 0.07 3.79
C TRP A 57 6.00 -0.21 4.30
N ALA A 58 6.75 0.84 4.65
CA ALA A 58 8.10 0.69 5.20
C ALA A 58 8.08 -0.08 6.54
N HIS A 59 7.13 0.22 7.44
CA HIS A 59 6.94 -0.56 8.66
C HIS A 59 6.65 -2.04 8.38
N LEU A 60 5.78 -2.34 7.40
CA LEU A 60 5.46 -3.73 7.07
C LEU A 60 6.70 -4.47 6.53
N MET A 61 7.45 -3.84 5.64
CA MET A 61 8.67 -4.42 5.08
C MET A 61 9.78 -4.58 6.11
N ASN A 62 9.80 -3.76 7.16
CA ASN A 62 10.68 -3.92 8.33
C ASN A 62 10.15 -4.95 9.36
N GLY A 63 9.07 -5.67 9.05
CA GLY A 63 8.47 -6.68 9.92
C GLY A 63 7.61 -6.13 11.07
N ASN A 64 7.41 -4.81 11.15
CA ASN A 64 6.59 -4.18 12.17
C ASN A 64 5.12 -4.08 11.71
N VAL A 65 4.43 -5.21 11.75
CA VAL A 65 3.03 -5.36 11.32
C VAL A 65 2.08 -4.44 12.09
N ARG A 66 2.27 -4.33 13.41
CA ARG A 66 1.43 -3.49 14.27
C ARG A 66 1.56 -2.00 13.89
N ALA A 67 2.79 -1.48 13.84
CA ALA A 67 3.01 -0.08 13.49
C ALA A 67 2.51 0.24 12.07
N SER A 68 2.66 -0.71 11.14
CA SER A 68 2.13 -0.56 9.78
C SER A 68 0.62 -0.32 9.76
N ALA A 69 -0.14 -1.13 10.48
CA ALA A 69 -1.60 -1.02 10.53
C ALA A 69 -2.08 0.21 11.33
N GLU A 70 -1.38 0.56 12.42
CA GLU A 70 -1.71 1.73 13.24
C GLU A 70 -1.50 3.05 12.46
N VAL A 71 -0.42 3.14 11.69
CA VAL A 71 -0.10 4.32 10.87
C VAL A 71 -1.11 4.53 9.74
N ASN A 72 -1.38 3.48 8.94
CA ASN A 72 -2.34 3.55 7.85
C ASN A 72 -2.86 2.14 7.50
N LEU A 73 -4.09 1.81 7.91
CA LEU A 73 -4.66 0.47 7.69
C LEU A 73 -4.87 0.19 6.19
N GLY A 74 -5.29 1.19 5.43
CA GLY A 74 -5.41 1.10 3.98
C GLY A 74 -4.06 0.80 3.31
N GLY A 75 -3.00 1.45 3.77
CA GLY A 75 -1.62 1.20 3.35
C GLY A 75 -1.16 -0.21 3.68
N PHE A 76 -1.37 -0.64 4.93
CA PHE A 76 -1.04 -1.99 5.39
C PHE A 76 -1.71 -3.07 4.54
N LEU A 77 -3.03 -2.97 4.35
CA LEU A 77 -3.80 -3.95 3.58
C LEU A 77 -3.33 -4.02 2.12
N LEU A 78 -3.01 -2.87 1.50
CA LEU A 78 -2.51 -2.83 0.14
C LEU A 78 -1.10 -3.43 0.02
N ALA A 79 -0.20 -3.13 0.97
CA ALA A 79 1.14 -3.68 1.01
C ALA A 79 1.11 -5.20 1.24
N ALA A 80 0.32 -5.66 2.20
CA ALA A 80 0.13 -7.09 2.48
C ALA A 80 -0.45 -7.83 1.27
N THR A 81 -1.48 -7.26 0.63
CA THR A 81 -2.03 -7.82 -0.61
C THR A 81 -0.96 -7.91 -1.69
N SER A 82 -0.13 -6.88 -1.84
CA SER A 82 0.96 -6.87 -2.80
C SER A 82 1.98 -7.97 -2.53
N LEU A 83 2.34 -8.18 -1.26
CA LEU A 83 3.28 -9.21 -0.84
C LEU A 83 2.81 -10.62 -1.22
N PHE A 84 1.51 -10.91 -1.14
CA PHE A 84 0.95 -12.19 -1.56
C PHE A 84 0.70 -12.28 -3.07
N CYS A 85 0.30 -11.18 -3.71
CA CYS A 85 0.03 -11.15 -5.16
C CYS A 85 1.30 -11.31 -6.01
N VAL A 86 2.46 -10.80 -5.56
CA VAL A 86 3.72 -10.92 -6.30
C VAL A 86 4.10 -12.38 -6.61
N PRO A 87 4.30 -13.29 -5.63
CA PRO A 87 4.66 -14.67 -5.93
C PRO A 87 3.56 -15.37 -6.75
N TRP A 88 2.30 -15.05 -6.47
CA TRP A 88 1.16 -15.60 -7.20
C TRP A 88 1.17 -15.22 -8.69
N PHE A 89 1.41 -13.95 -9.02
CA PHE A 89 1.47 -13.46 -10.39
C PHE A 89 2.72 -13.96 -11.12
N ILE A 90 3.86 -14.08 -10.44
CA ILE A 90 5.08 -14.67 -11.00
C ILE A 90 4.83 -16.12 -11.43
N VAL A 91 4.29 -16.96 -10.54
CA VAL A 91 4.05 -18.37 -10.87
C VAL A 91 2.98 -18.50 -11.96
N SER A 92 1.92 -17.68 -11.94
CA SER A 92 0.90 -17.65 -13.01
C SER A 92 1.50 -17.24 -14.36
N ALA A 93 2.43 -16.28 -14.36
CA ALA A 93 3.11 -15.83 -15.57
C ALA A 93 4.03 -16.91 -16.15
N ILE A 94 4.78 -17.64 -15.30
CA ILE A 94 5.66 -18.73 -15.72
C ILE A 94 4.85 -19.91 -16.29
N LYS A 95 3.73 -20.28 -15.65
CA LYS A 95 2.89 -21.39 -16.12
C LYS A 95 2.04 -21.06 -17.35
N GLY A 96 1.91 -19.78 -17.70
CA GLY A 96 1.08 -19.33 -18.83
C GLY A 96 -0.44 -19.41 -18.58
N HIS A 97 -0.88 -19.77 -17.37
CA HIS A 97 -2.28 -19.79 -16.97
C HIS A 97 -2.44 -19.31 -15.53
N TRP A 98 -3.66 -18.88 -15.18
CA TRP A 98 -3.97 -18.47 -13.81
C TRP A 98 -3.91 -19.68 -12.87
N ILE A 99 -3.15 -19.57 -11.80
CA ILE A 99 -3.22 -20.51 -10.68
C ILE A 99 -4.16 -19.92 -9.62
N PHE A 100 -4.90 -20.76 -8.90
CA PHE A 100 -5.92 -20.35 -7.91
C PHE A 100 -7.13 -19.56 -8.45
N LEU A 101 -6.95 -18.30 -8.83
CA LEU A 101 -8.05 -17.40 -9.16
C LEU A 101 -7.74 -16.55 -10.39
N ARG A 102 -8.66 -16.48 -11.34
CA ARG A 102 -8.53 -15.51 -12.44
C ARG A 102 -8.93 -14.12 -11.97
N MET A 103 -8.04 -13.15 -12.12
CA MET A 103 -8.38 -11.76 -11.85
C MET A 103 -9.18 -11.19 -13.02
N THR A 104 -10.49 -11.04 -12.84
CA THR A 104 -11.40 -10.41 -13.83
C THR A 104 -11.62 -8.96 -13.46
N ASP A 105 -12.00 -8.12 -14.42
CA ASP A 105 -12.21 -6.69 -14.22
C ASP A 105 -13.18 -6.41 -13.06
N GLY A 106 -14.26 -7.20 -12.95
CA GLY A 106 -15.20 -7.10 -11.83
C GLY A 106 -14.57 -7.42 -10.47
N ARG A 107 -13.66 -8.40 -10.38
CA ARG A 107 -12.96 -8.74 -9.12
C ARG A 107 -11.96 -7.65 -8.73
N VAL A 108 -11.25 -7.09 -9.71
CA VAL A 108 -10.36 -5.94 -9.49
C VAL A 108 -11.17 -4.75 -8.98
N LEU A 109 -12.30 -4.45 -9.62
CA LEU A 109 -13.16 -3.34 -9.22
C LEU A 109 -13.68 -3.51 -7.80
N VAL A 110 -14.22 -4.69 -7.46
CA VAL A 110 -14.67 -4.99 -6.09
C VAL A 110 -13.53 -4.81 -5.09
N PHE A 111 -12.35 -5.35 -5.38
CA PHE A 111 -11.18 -5.18 -4.52
C PHE A 111 -10.82 -3.71 -4.31
N LEU A 112 -10.71 -2.92 -5.39
CA LEU A 112 -10.34 -1.50 -5.32
C LEU A 112 -11.37 -0.68 -4.56
N VAL A 113 -12.67 -0.93 -4.78
CA VAL A 113 -13.76 -0.26 -4.06
C VAL A 113 -13.73 -0.64 -2.58
N SER A 114 -13.60 -1.93 -2.26
CA SER A 114 -13.51 -2.39 -0.86
C SER A 114 -12.29 -1.78 -0.16
N TRP A 115 -11.13 -1.77 -0.81
CA TRP A 115 -9.91 -1.16 -0.27
C TRP A 115 -10.09 0.34 -0.04
N LEU A 116 -10.69 1.06 -0.99
CA LEU A 116 -10.97 2.48 -0.87
C LEU A 116 -11.91 2.75 0.31
N LEU A 117 -12.98 1.98 0.46
CA LEU A 117 -13.93 2.11 1.56
C LEU A 117 -13.25 1.91 2.92
N VAL A 118 -12.40 0.88 3.04
CA VAL A 118 -11.63 0.64 4.28
C VAL A 118 -10.69 1.81 4.55
N THR A 119 -9.98 2.31 3.54
CA THR A 119 -9.05 3.44 3.68
C THR A 119 -9.77 4.71 4.10
N MET A 120 -10.96 4.99 3.54
CA MET A 120 -11.78 6.12 3.95
C MET A 120 -12.30 5.96 5.37
N ALA A 121 -12.84 4.79 5.72
CA ALA A 121 -13.35 4.53 7.07
C ALA A 121 -12.26 4.68 8.14
N ASP A 122 -11.11 4.08 7.89
CA ASP A 122 -9.91 4.19 8.73
C ASP A 122 -9.45 5.64 8.91
N TRP A 123 -9.41 6.43 7.83
CA TRP A 123 -9.10 7.85 7.91
C TRP A 123 -10.13 8.65 8.72
N VAL A 124 -11.44 8.42 8.49
CA VAL A 124 -12.51 9.08 9.24
C VAL A 124 -12.39 8.75 10.73
N ILE A 125 -12.17 7.48 11.08
CA ILE A 125 -11.98 7.01 12.46
C ILE A 125 -10.79 7.70 13.09
N ARG A 126 -9.61 7.65 12.46
CA ARG A 126 -8.39 8.32 12.96
C ARG A 126 -8.55 9.83 13.08
N ARG A 127 -9.43 10.46 12.32
CA ARG A 127 -9.63 11.91 12.36
C ARG A 127 -10.66 12.37 13.37
N LEU A 128 -11.70 11.57 13.61
CA LEU A 128 -12.81 11.92 14.50
C LEU A 128 -12.61 11.39 15.93
N LEU A 129 -11.89 10.29 16.10
CA LEU A 129 -11.79 9.57 17.38
C LEU A 129 -10.38 9.61 18.01
N LEU A 130 -9.36 10.06 17.27
CA LEU A 130 -7.97 10.22 17.73
C LEU A 130 -7.50 11.67 17.48
#